data_AF-A0A1R0GZK2-F1
#
_entry.id   AF-A0A1R0GZK2-F1
#
_cell.length_a   1.000
_cell.length_b   1.000
_cell.length_c   1.000
_cell.angle_alpha   90.00
_cell.angle_beta   90.00
_cell.angle_gamma   90.00
#
_symmetry.space_group_name_H-M   'P 1'
#
loop_
_entity.id
_entity.type
_entity.pdbx_description
1 polymer ?
#
loop_
_entity_poly.entity_id
_entity_poly.type
_entity_poly.pdbx_seq_one_letter_code
_entity_poly.pdbx_strand_id
1 'polypeptide(L)'
;MKSSEEHRKYLIVFGDSFSSVGNRGEQPKFLANWYTRFSNGPVWPEYLAHDGGFALIDFAVGGAVTNNKFIESQTGIKSQLADVLGQVSLYKSIFRGKFSPSSLQDDVVVIEIGTNDIFPVYERVFGGSVDLINYSNETVKSTISALESLIKFGYKNFVVTDTPNLSNMPVFGKLDQKALDSLDDYVRMTNKKLEIARAALETKYSSEVNYIRTVSFYDIYKTIPTMDLKKLLDTTAICDPNMPLGENAIYSKRSDSDSYFCVDGAHPSTRVHALLSSVFLETLRTGNVHISKEVIEKLVNDNEIRKVGSEDNRLYNENSLKTGNLNVEEYTIETTQLHVGKLVGRKDSHALHFKWHSASGQFHPHFEH
;
A
#
# COMPACT_ATOMS: atom_id res chain seq x y z
N MET A 1 -33.31 -16.43 -1.27
CA MET A 1 -31.97 -16.51 -1.87
C MET A 1 -31.45 -15.08 -2.02
N LYS A 2 -30.38 -14.60 -1.40
CA LYS A 2 -29.32 -15.17 -0.57
C LYS A 2 -29.05 -14.18 0.58
N SER A 3 -28.76 -14.71 1.76
CA SER A 3 -28.01 -14.01 2.79
C SER A 3 -26.67 -13.54 2.20
N SER A 4 -26.32 -12.27 2.31
CA SER A 4 -24.94 -11.82 2.07
C SER A 4 -24.59 -10.53 2.82
N GLU A 5 -25.17 -10.30 4.01
CA GLU A 5 -24.51 -9.49 5.04
C GLU A 5 -23.47 -10.37 5.78
N GLU A 6 -22.62 -11.05 5.00
CA GLU A 6 -21.47 -11.76 5.53
C GLU A 6 -20.48 -10.75 6.10
N HIS A 7 -19.91 -11.11 7.25
CA HIS A 7 -18.78 -10.47 7.91
C HIS A 7 -17.76 -9.89 6.92
N ARG A 8 -17.79 -8.57 6.69
CA ARG A 8 -16.90 -7.93 5.73
C ARG A 8 -15.60 -7.54 6.41
N LYS A 9 -14.53 -8.20 5.98
CA LYS A 9 -13.16 -7.86 6.35
C LYS A 9 -12.79 -6.52 5.72
N TYR A 10 -12.09 -5.68 6.45
CA TYR A 10 -11.57 -4.42 5.94
C TYR A 10 -10.10 -4.56 5.62
N LEU A 11 -9.71 -3.99 4.48
CA LEU A 11 -8.34 -3.69 4.14
C LEU A 11 -8.14 -2.21 4.44
N ILE A 12 -7.35 -1.88 5.45
CA ILE A 12 -7.06 -0.50 5.84
C ILE A 12 -5.66 -0.17 5.35
N VAL A 13 -5.53 0.79 4.45
CA VAL A 13 -4.25 1.13 3.83
C VAL A 13 -3.82 2.53 4.22
N PHE A 14 -2.58 2.63 4.69
CA PHE A 14 -1.87 3.88 4.92
C PHE A 14 -0.64 3.88 4.04
N GLY A 15 -0.27 5.04 3.51
CA GLY A 15 0.87 5.11 2.63
C GLY A 15 0.92 6.30 1.70
N ASP A 16 1.53 6.10 0.54
CA ASP A 16 1.77 7.17 -0.42
C ASP A 16 1.04 6.99 -1.78
N SER A 17 1.61 7.54 -2.84
CA SER A 17 1.05 7.49 -4.20
C SER A 17 0.99 6.09 -4.79
N PHE A 18 1.79 5.13 -4.31
CA PHE A 18 1.72 3.74 -4.75
C PHE A 18 0.43 3.05 -4.32
N SER A 19 -0.21 3.57 -3.28
CA SER A 19 -1.38 2.97 -2.64
C SER A 19 -2.65 3.83 -2.78
N SER A 20 -2.50 5.14 -2.97
CA SER A 20 -3.64 6.06 -2.96
C SER A 20 -4.67 5.78 -4.05
N VAL A 21 -5.93 5.59 -3.65
CA VAL A 21 -7.09 5.41 -4.56
C VAL A 21 -7.82 6.72 -4.88
N GLY A 22 -7.26 7.85 -4.45
CA GLY A 22 -7.73 9.18 -4.87
C GLY A 22 -7.39 10.34 -3.95
N ASN A 23 -6.73 10.08 -2.82
CA ASN A 23 -6.22 11.15 -1.96
C ASN A 23 -4.90 11.71 -2.56
N ARG A 24 -4.97 12.47 -3.65
CA ARG A 24 -3.74 12.93 -4.34
C ARG A 24 -2.88 13.88 -3.54
N GLY A 25 -3.46 14.74 -2.69
CA GLY A 25 -2.75 15.88 -2.12
C GLY A 25 -2.30 16.89 -3.18
N GLU A 26 -1.37 17.78 -2.82
CA GLU A 26 -0.80 18.81 -3.72
C GLU A 26 0.31 18.23 -4.62
N GLN A 27 -0.05 17.29 -5.49
CA GLN A 27 0.92 16.59 -6.35
C GLN A 27 1.03 17.22 -7.74
N PRO A 28 2.25 17.21 -8.35
CA PRO A 28 2.45 17.78 -9.67
C PRO A 28 1.56 17.15 -10.75
N LYS A 29 1.15 17.97 -11.72
CA LYS A 29 0.27 17.56 -12.83
C LYS A 29 0.95 16.66 -13.86
N PHE A 30 2.28 16.54 -13.83
CA PHE A 30 3.03 15.63 -14.69
C PHE A 30 2.98 14.17 -14.23
N LEU A 31 2.52 13.91 -13.01
CA LEU A 31 2.35 12.54 -12.50
C LEU A 31 1.09 11.91 -13.09
N ALA A 32 1.15 10.59 -13.25
CA ALA A 32 0.05 9.79 -13.78
C ALA A 32 -1.26 10.05 -13.04
N ASN A 33 -2.35 10.05 -13.80
CA ASN A 33 -3.67 10.39 -13.30
C ASN A 33 -4.75 9.60 -14.04
N TRP A 34 -4.97 8.36 -13.61
CA TRP A 34 -6.14 7.58 -13.99
C TRP A 34 -7.20 7.74 -12.89
N TYR A 35 -8.19 8.61 -13.11
CA TYR A 35 -9.24 8.92 -12.12
C TYR A 35 -8.68 9.13 -10.71
N THR A 36 -7.68 10.01 -10.60
CA THR A 36 -6.93 10.37 -9.39
C THR A 36 -5.87 9.38 -8.90
N ARG A 37 -5.79 8.16 -9.43
CA ARG A 37 -4.71 7.20 -9.12
C ARG A 37 -3.41 7.60 -9.82
N PHE A 38 -2.28 7.32 -9.17
CA PHE A 38 -0.94 7.53 -9.76
C PHE A 38 -0.55 6.36 -10.67
N SER A 39 -1.41 5.99 -11.62
CA SER A 39 -1.15 4.91 -12.56
C SER A 39 -1.93 5.14 -13.86
N ASN A 40 -1.91 4.16 -14.79
CA ASN A 40 -2.76 4.12 -15.98
C ASN A 40 -4.04 3.29 -15.79
N GLY A 41 -4.34 2.89 -14.55
CA GLY A 41 -5.48 2.07 -14.16
C GLY A 41 -5.57 1.94 -12.62
N PRO A 42 -6.26 0.91 -12.11
CA PRO A 42 -6.30 0.60 -10.68
C PRO A 42 -4.92 0.33 -10.07
N VAL A 43 -4.80 0.57 -8.76
CA VAL A 43 -3.60 0.37 -7.94
C VAL A 43 -3.74 -0.88 -7.05
N TRP A 44 -2.63 -1.31 -6.44
CA TRP A 44 -2.54 -2.62 -5.77
C TRP A 44 -3.58 -2.83 -4.65
N PRO A 45 -3.99 -1.82 -3.84
CA PRO A 45 -5.01 -2.03 -2.80
C PRO A 45 -6.37 -2.42 -3.36
N GLU A 46 -6.73 -1.90 -4.54
CA GLU A 46 -8.03 -2.17 -5.18
C GLU A 46 -8.08 -3.63 -5.66
N TYR A 47 -6.99 -4.13 -6.26
CA TYR A 47 -6.85 -5.54 -6.60
C TYR A 47 -6.86 -6.44 -5.37
N LEU A 48 -6.12 -6.07 -4.32
CA LEU A 48 -6.05 -6.88 -3.10
C LEU A 48 -7.42 -6.94 -2.41
N ALA A 49 -8.15 -5.82 -2.39
CA ALA A 49 -9.49 -5.77 -1.84
C ALA A 49 -10.46 -6.64 -2.63
N HIS A 50 -10.41 -6.57 -3.96
CA HIS A 50 -11.22 -7.43 -4.83
C HIS A 50 -10.91 -8.92 -4.61
N ASP A 51 -9.65 -9.31 -4.82
CA ASP A 51 -9.23 -10.71 -4.87
C ASP A 51 -9.20 -11.34 -3.46
N GLY A 52 -9.03 -10.51 -2.41
CA GLY A 52 -9.07 -10.92 -1.01
C GLY A 52 -10.45 -10.80 -0.33
N GLY A 53 -11.45 -10.25 -1.01
CA GLY A 53 -12.82 -10.11 -0.49
C GLY A 53 -12.97 -9.04 0.62
N PHE A 54 -12.19 -7.97 0.56
CA PHE A 54 -12.23 -6.86 1.52
C PHE A 54 -13.09 -5.71 1.03
N ALA A 55 -13.57 -4.88 1.97
CA ALA A 55 -13.85 -3.47 1.67
C ALA A 55 -12.59 -2.65 1.96
N LEU A 56 -12.20 -1.79 1.02
CA LEU A 56 -10.99 -0.98 1.11
C LEU A 56 -11.28 0.35 1.81
N ILE A 57 -10.53 0.64 2.87
CA ILE A 57 -10.51 1.95 3.53
C ILE A 57 -9.10 2.53 3.33
N ASP A 58 -8.98 3.48 2.41
CA ASP A 58 -7.70 4.04 1.98
C ASP A 58 -7.44 5.42 2.58
N PHE A 59 -6.40 5.48 3.40
CA PHE A 59 -5.84 6.69 3.99
C PHE A 59 -4.48 7.05 3.37
N ALA A 60 -4.01 6.32 2.36
CA ALA A 60 -2.79 6.65 1.65
C ALA A 60 -2.95 7.96 0.85
N VAL A 61 -1.95 8.83 0.93
CA VAL A 61 -1.96 10.17 0.31
C VAL A 61 -0.75 10.34 -0.59
N GLY A 62 -0.97 10.80 -1.82
CA GLY A 62 0.11 11.03 -2.78
C GLY A 62 1.27 11.86 -2.21
N GLY A 63 2.49 11.33 -2.34
CA GLY A 63 3.73 11.94 -1.86
C GLY A 63 3.93 11.95 -0.35
N ALA A 64 3.12 11.20 0.41
CA ALA A 64 3.29 11.12 1.85
C ALA A 64 4.67 10.57 2.24
N VAL A 65 5.22 11.11 3.32
CA VAL A 65 6.50 10.69 3.91
C VAL A 65 6.27 9.94 5.22
N THR A 66 7.31 9.34 5.81
CA THR A 66 7.17 8.71 7.14
C THR A 66 6.89 9.75 8.24
N ASN A 67 7.53 10.92 8.17
CA ASN A 67 7.37 11.98 9.16
C ASN A 67 7.75 13.35 8.59
N ASN A 68 6.77 14.19 8.26
CA ASN A 68 7.01 15.46 7.59
C ASN A 68 7.85 16.45 8.44
N LYS A 69 7.69 16.45 9.77
CA LYS A 69 8.49 17.30 10.68
C LYS A 69 9.95 16.89 10.68
N PHE A 70 10.22 15.58 10.60
CA PHE A 70 11.59 15.10 10.46
C PHE A 70 12.18 15.55 9.12
N ILE A 71 11.46 15.35 8.01
CA ILE A 71 11.91 15.81 6.68
C ILE A 71 12.16 17.33 6.68
N GLU A 72 11.27 18.13 7.25
CA GLU A 72 11.45 19.58 7.40
C GLU A 72 12.71 19.90 8.21
N SER A 73 12.96 19.21 9.32
CA SER A 73 14.16 19.44 10.15
C SER A 73 15.47 19.15 9.40
N GLN A 74 15.45 18.21 8.45
CA GLN A 74 16.62 17.85 7.68
C GLN A 74 16.77 18.75 6.46
N THR A 75 15.69 19.10 5.78
CA THR A 75 15.72 19.81 4.49
C THR A 75 15.56 21.32 4.61
N GLY A 76 14.93 21.81 5.68
CA GLY A 76 14.45 23.19 5.80
C GLY A 76 13.21 23.47 4.95
N ILE A 77 12.67 22.48 4.23
CA ILE A 77 11.48 22.62 3.40
C ILE A 77 10.27 22.36 4.29
N LYS A 78 9.50 23.43 4.56
CA LYS A 78 8.17 23.32 5.19
C LYS A 78 7.27 22.52 4.28
N SER A 79 7.06 21.28 4.68
CA SER A 79 6.34 20.33 3.86
C SER A 79 4.86 20.38 4.21
N GLN A 80 4.01 20.70 3.21
CA GLN A 80 2.57 20.40 3.29
C GLN A 80 2.28 18.92 3.03
N LEU A 81 3.31 18.09 2.81
CA LEU A 81 3.13 16.67 2.57
C LEU A 81 2.48 16.02 3.78
N ALA A 82 1.49 15.18 3.51
CA ALA A 82 0.96 14.27 4.50
C ALA A 82 2.08 13.34 5.01
N ASP A 83 1.90 12.81 6.20
CA ASP A 83 2.77 11.75 6.71
C ASP A 83 1.93 10.61 7.29
N VAL A 84 2.53 9.43 7.38
CA VAL A 84 1.82 8.23 7.84
C VAL A 84 1.35 8.35 9.30
N LEU A 85 2.07 9.09 10.16
CA LEU A 85 1.68 9.31 11.56
C LEU A 85 0.40 10.16 11.63
N GLY A 86 0.28 11.17 10.76
CA GLY A 86 -0.89 12.01 10.58
C GLY A 86 -2.07 11.23 10.00
N GLN A 87 -1.85 10.39 8.98
CA GLN A 87 -2.87 9.51 8.42
C GLN A 87 -3.44 8.56 9.50
N VAL A 88 -2.58 7.89 10.27
CA VAL A 88 -2.98 7.03 11.39
C VAL A 88 -3.71 7.83 12.47
N SER A 89 -3.24 9.03 12.79
CA SER A 89 -3.89 9.89 13.79
C SER A 89 -5.30 10.30 13.36
N LEU A 90 -5.50 10.63 12.08
CA LEU A 90 -6.80 10.95 11.50
C LEU A 90 -7.74 9.73 11.51
N TYR A 91 -7.25 8.57 11.07
CA TYR A 91 -8.02 7.33 11.14
C TYR A 91 -8.52 7.06 12.55
N LYS A 92 -7.62 7.17 13.54
CA LYS A 92 -7.96 6.96 14.95
C LYS A 92 -8.94 8.01 15.46
N SER A 93 -8.86 9.27 15.05
CA SER A 93 -9.83 10.29 15.47
C SER A 93 -11.23 10.01 14.93
N ILE A 94 -11.33 9.42 13.73
CA ILE A 94 -12.59 9.03 13.11
C ILE A 94 -13.20 7.81 13.82
N PHE A 95 -12.41 6.78 14.14
CA PHE A 95 -12.93 5.47 14.55
C PHE A 95 -12.71 5.07 16.01
N ARG A 96 -11.91 5.80 16.79
CA ARG A 96 -11.63 5.44 18.19
C ARG A 96 -12.92 5.31 18.99
N GLY A 97 -13.05 4.18 19.69
CA GLY A 97 -14.21 3.86 20.51
C GLY A 97 -15.49 3.58 19.72
N LYS A 98 -15.41 3.45 18.39
CA LYS A 98 -16.57 3.13 17.54
C LYS A 98 -16.66 1.67 17.14
N PHE A 99 -15.56 0.92 17.16
CA PHE A 99 -15.57 -0.52 16.85
C PHE A 99 -15.51 -1.36 18.13
N SER A 100 -16.23 -2.48 18.14
CA SER A 100 -15.99 -3.52 19.13
C SER A 100 -14.61 -4.20 18.91
N PRO A 101 -13.82 -4.50 19.96
CA PRO A 101 -12.49 -5.11 19.77
C PRO A 101 -12.51 -6.42 18.97
N SER A 102 -13.58 -7.22 19.09
CA SER A 102 -13.74 -8.47 18.36
C SER A 102 -13.99 -8.30 16.86
N SER A 103 -14.48 -7.14 16.40
CA SER A 103 -14.83 -6.91 14.99
C SER A 103 -13.62 -6.61 14.09
N LEU A 104 -12.46 -6.35 14.69
CA LEU A 104 -11.22 -5.98 13.99
C LEU A 104 -10.29 -7.18 13.71
N GLN A 105 -10.66 -8.38 14.18
CA GLN A 105 -9.75 -9.53 14.21
C GLN A 105 -9.38 -10.08 12.83
N ASP A 106 -10.25 -9.89 11.83
CA ASP A 106 -10.03 -10.35 10.46
C ASP A 106 -9.64 -9.22 9.50
N ASP A 107 -9.50 -8.00 10.02
CA ASP A 107 -9.08 -6.85 9.23
C ASP A 107 -7.57 -6.88 9.04
N VAL A 108 -7.14 -6.44 7.86
CA VAL A 108 -5.73 -6.33 7.48
C VAL A 108 -5.37 -4.87 7.37
N VAL A 109 -4.33 -4.47 8.08
CA VAL A 109 -3.76 -3.13 7.99
C VAL A 109 -2.47 -3.18 7.19
N VAL A 110 -2.35 -2.31 6.20
CA VAL A 110 -1.13 -2.17 5.39
C VAL A 110 -0.52 -0.79 5.58
N ILE A 111 0.79 -0.74 5.78
CA ILE A 111 1.58 0.49 5.70
C ILE A 111 2.59 0.36 4.56
N GLU A 112 2.41 1.17 3.53
CA GLU A 112 3.31 1.28 2.37
C GLU A 112 3.91 2.69 2.34
N ILE A 113 5.18 2.85 2.70
CA ILE A 113 5.79 4.18 2.89
C ILE A 113 7.31 4.15 2.77
N GLY A 114 7.92 5.31 2.55
CA GLY A 114 9.38 5.51 2.65
C GLY A 114 10.04 5.95 1.35
N THR A 115 9.38 5.76 0.20
CA THR A 115 9.89 6.21 -1.10
C THR A 115 10.08 7.73 -1.13
N ASN A 116 9.08 8.47 -0.64
CA ASN A 116 9.09 9.93 -0.64
C ASN A 116 10.04 10.57 0.39
N ASP A 117 10.54 9.80 1.35
CA ASP A 117 11.51 10.29 2.33
C ASP A 117 12.87 10.58 1.66
N ILE A 118 13.14 10.05 0.46
CA ILE A 118 14.42 10.24 -0.23
C ILE A 118 14.41 11.34 -1.29
N PHE A 119 13.27 11.60 -1.95
CA PHE A 119 13.19 12.62 -2.99
C PHE A 119 13.65 14.03 -2.55
N PRO A 120 13.40 14.51 -1.33
CA PRO A 120 13.87 15.82 -0.89
C PRO A 120 15.36 15.88 -0.53
N VAL A 121 16.01 14.73 -0.34
CA VAL A 121 17.37 14.64 0.25
C VAL A 121 18.39 13.92 -0.63
N TYR A 122 18.00 13.30 -1.75
CA TYR A 122 18.93 12.48 -2.56
C TYR A 122 20.20 13.27 -3.00
N GLU A 123 20.09 14.57 -3.30
CA GLU A 123 21.27 15.39 -3.62
C GLU A 123 22.23 15.54 -2.43
N ARG A 124 21.67 15.58 -1.21
CA ARG A 124 22.43 15.61 0.04
C ARG A 124 23.05 14.26 0.39
N VAL A 125 22.40 13.16 -0.02
CA VAL A 125 22.99 11.81 0.02
C VAL A 125 24.29 11.79 -0.77
N PHE A 126 24.30 12.37 -1.97
CA PHE A 126 25.51 12.43 -2.81
C PHE A 126 26.56 13.42 -2.29
N GLY A 127 26.10 14.52 -1.69
CA GLY A 127 26.97 15.54 -1.08
C GLY A 127 27.56 15.16 0.27
N GLY A 128 27.15 14.03 0.87
CA GLY A 128 27.61 13.57 2.19
C GLY A 128 27.21 14.49 3.36
N SER A 129 26.20 15.34 3.17
CA SER A 129 25.79 16.37 4.13
C SER A 129 24.66 15.94 5.07
N VAL A 130 24.19 14.70 4.95
CA VAL A 130 23.16 14.08 5.81
C VAL A 130 23.75 12.85 6.48
N ASP A 131 23.53 12.72 7.79
CA ASP A 131 23.78 11.48 8.52
C ASP A 131 22.74 10.43 8.10
N LEU A 132 23.09 9.63 7.10
CA LEU A 132 22.22 8.59 6.54
C LEU A 132 21.85 7.50 7.55
N ILE A 133 22.71 7.25 8.55
CA ILE A 133 22.43 6.26 9.58
C ILE A 133 21.28 6.78 10.44
N ASN A 134 21.38 8.02 10.90
CA ASN A 134 20.32 8.66 11.68
C ASN A 134 19.03 8.85 10.88
N TYR A 135 19.15 9.26 9.61
CA TYR A 135 18.00 9.43 8.72
C TYR A 135 17.21 8.13 8.52
N SER A 136 17.94 7.05 8.27
CA SER A 136 17.38 5.70 8.19
C SER A 136 16.75 5.25 9.52
N ASN A 137 17.36 5.57 10.66
CA ASN A 137 16.79 5.25 11.98
C ASN A 137 15.45 5.97 12.22
N GLU A 138 15.35 7.27 11.90
CA GLU A 138 14.12 8.04 12.11
C GLU A 138 13.01 7.66 11.13
N THR A 139 13.36 7.28 9.90
CA THR A 139 12.44 6.69 8.91
C THR A 139 11.80 5.41 9.48
N VAL A 140 12.63 4.46 9.91
CA VAL A 140 12.16 3.18 10.49
C VAL A 140 11.35 3.41 11.76
N LYS A 141 11.83 4.26 12.66
CA LYS A 141 11.14 4.58 13.93
C LYS A 141 9.74 5.14 13.69
N SER A 142 9.56 5.99 12.69
CA SER A 142 8.26 6.57 12.35
C SER A 142 7.30 5.50 11.82
N THR A 143 7.74 4.64 10.90
CA THR A 143 6.94 3.50 10.40
C THR A 143 6.55 2.52 11.53
N ILE A 144 7.49 2.15 12.40
CA ILE A 144 7.24 1.25 13.54
C ILE A 144 6.29 1.90 14.56
N SER A 145 6.38 3.21 14.77
CA SER A 145 5.46 3.94 15.65
C SER A 145 4.03 3.95 15.10
N ALA A 146 3.88 4.05 13.76
CA ALA A 146 2.58 3.94 13.11
C ALA A 146 1.96 2.55 13.31
N LEU A 147 2.74 1.48 13.08
CA LEU A 147 2.32 0.09 13.35
C LEU A 147 1.90 -0.10 14.81
N GLU A 148 2.77 0.29 15.76
CA GLU A 148 2.47 0.15 17.19
C GLU A 148 1.21 0.93 17.61
N SER A 149 0.97 2.11 17.02
CA SER A 149 -0.22 2.92 17.26
C SER A 149 -1.52 2.23 16.81
N LEU A 150 -1.45 1.40 15.76
CA LEU A 150 -2.57 0.61 15.22
C LEU A 150 -2.73 -0.74 15.94
N ILE A 151 -1.65 -1.36 16.42
CA ILE A 151 -1.71 -2.49 17.35
C ILE A 151 -2.47 -2.06 18.61
N LYS A 152 -2.09 -0.92 19.21
CA LYS A 152 -2.77 -0.32 20.36
C LYS A 152 -4.22 0.12 20.06
N PHE A 153 -4.59 0.23 18.78
CA PHE A 153 -5.98 0.47 18.38
C PHE A 153 -6.83 -0.81 18.41
N GLY A 154 -6.21 -1.99 18.27
CA GLY A 154 -6.86 -3.31 18.36
C GLY A 154 -6.73 -4.17 17.12
N TYR A 155 -6.02 -3.72 16.09
CA TYR A 155 -5.75 -4.54 14.89
C TYR A 155 -4.74 -5.64 15.19
N LYS A 156 -4.88 -6.77 14.48
CA LYS A 156 -4.08 -7.98 14.72
C LYS A 156 -3.28 -8.45 13.51
N ASN A 157 -3.64 -8.04 12.30
CA ASN A 157 -3.02 -8.51 11.07
C ASN A 157 -2.39 -7.32 10.36
N PHE A 158 -1.07 -7.33 10.23
CA PHE A 158 -0.33 -6.22 9.64
C PHE A 158 0.52 -6.69 8.46
N VAL A 159 0.59 -5.84 7.45
CA VAL A 159 1.60 -5.90 6.40
C VAL A 159 2.31 -4.56 6.34
N VAL A 160 3.63 -4.58 6.22
CA VAL A 160 4.44 -3.40 5.93
C VAL A 160 5.23 -3.64 4.66
N THR A 161 5.39 -2.64 3.80
CA THR A 161 6.31 -2.75 2.66
C THR A 161 7.69 -2.25 3.06
N ASP A 162 8.72 -2.83 2.44
CA ASP A 162 10.02 -2.18 2.41
C ASP A 162 10.08 -1.09 1.32
N THR A 163 11.13 -0.27 1.33
CA THR A 163 11.32 0.75 0.30
C THR A 163 11.81 0.09 -0.99
N PRO A 164 11.21 0.37 -2.16
CA PRO A 164 11.64 -0.18 -3.45
C PRO A 164 13.11 0.14 -3.76
N ASN A 165 13.71 -0.66 -4.64
CA ASN A 165 15.04 -0.34 -5.17
C ASN A 165 14.95 0.94 -6.03
N LEU A 166 15.28 2.07 -5.42
CA LEU A 166 15.18 3.39 -6.04
C LEU A 166 16.10 3.54 -7.25
N SER A 167 17.23 2.85 -7.27
CA SER A 167 18.20 2.91 -8.38
C SER A 167 17.63 2.41 -9.72
N ASN A 168 16.56 1.61 -9.68
CA ASN A 168 15.84 1.15 -10.87
C ASN A 168 14.59 2.00 -11.20
N MET A 169 14.30 3.07 -10.45
CA MET A 169 13.20 3.98 -10.78
C MET A 169 13.60 4.96 -11.89
N PRO A 170 12.73 5.20 -12.89
CA PRO A 170 13.03 6.07 -14.03
C PRO A 170 13.52 7.48 -13.68
N VAL A 171 12.95 8.09 -12.63
CA VAL A 171 13.29 9.45 -12.17
C VAL A 171 14.78 9.58 -11.77
N PHE A 172 15.40 8.49 -11.33
CA PHE A 172 16.83 8.45 -10.98
C PHE A 172 17.73 8.00 -12.15
N GLY A 173 17.17 7.70 -13.31
CA GLY A 173 17.91 7.13 -14.46
C GLY A 173 18.96 8.05 -15.10
N LYS A 174 19.03 9.33 -14.70
CA LYS A 174 20.06 10.28 -15.15
C LYS A 174 21.24 10.41 -14.17
N LEU A 175 21.16 9.76 -13.01
CA LEU A 175 22.24 9.76 -12.03
C LEU A 175 23.41 8.89 -12.51
N ASP A 176 24.62 9.22 -12.05
CA ASP A 176 25.79 8.37 -12.28
C ASP A 176 25.74 7.10 -11.41
N GLN A 177 26.56 6.10 -11.76
CA GLN A 177 26.57 4.82 -11.06
C GLN A 177 26.87 4.95 -9.56
N LYS A 178 27.74 5.90 -9.16
CA LYS A 178 28.11 6.10 -7.76
C LYS A 178 26.91 6.60 -6.94
N ALA A 179 26.14 7.51 -7.51
CA ALA A 179 24.90 8.02 -6.94
C ALA A 179 23.84 6.90 -6.84
N LEU A 180 23.70 6.08 -7.88
CA LEU A 180 22.81 4.91 -7.87
C LEU A 180 23.21 3.87 -6.82
N ASP A 181 24.50 3.60 -6.65
CA ASP A 181 25.03 2.69 -5.63
C ASP A 181 24.78 3.24 -4.22
N SER A 182 24.94 4.56 -4.02
CA SER A 182 24.68 5.22 -2.73
C SER A 182 23.20 5.16 -2.34
N LEU A 183 22.29 5.31 -3.31
CA LEU A 183 20.85 5.11 -3.09
C LEU A 183 20.56 3.66 -2.70
N ASP A 184 21.14 2.69 -3.40
CA ASP A 184 20.94 1.26 -3.12
C ASP A 184 21.46 0.88 -1.71
N ASP A 185 22.64 1.36 -1.33
CA ASP A 185 23.22 1.15 -0.01
C ASP A 185 22.31 1.72 1.11
N TYR A 186 21.79 2.93 0.90
CA TYR A 186 20.85 3.53 1.85
C TYR A 186 19.55 2.70 1.98
N VAL A 187 18.97 2.28 0.85
CA VAL A 187 17.72 1.51 0.84
C VAL A 187 17.94 0.14 1.50
N ARG A 188 19.02 -0.57 1.17
CA ARG A 188 19.37 -1.85 1.81
C ARG A 188 19.55 -1.72 3.31
N MET A 189 20.27 -0.68 3.76
CA MET A 189 20.43 -0.42 5.18
C MET A 189 19.09 -0.18 5.87
N THR A 190 18.23 0.66 5.28
CA THR A 190 16.93 1.05 5.84
C THR A 190 15.98 -0.14 5.89
N ASN A 191 15.88 -0.91 4.81
CA ASN A 191 15.05 -2.12 4.75
C ASN A 191 15.50 -3.18 5.74
N LYS A 192 16.83 -3.37 5.92
CA LYS A 192 17.37 -4.28 6.94
C LYS A 192 16.98 -3.83 8.36
N LYS A 193 17.08 -2.52 8.66
CA LYS A 193 16.67 -1.98 9.97
C LYS A 193 15.16 -2.11 10.18
N LEU A 194 14.36 -1.86 9.14
CA LEU A 194 12.90 -2.03 9.18
C LEU A 194 12.52 -3.46 9.53
N GLU A 195 13.11 -4.44 8.84
CA GLU A 195 12.82 -5.86 9.06
C GLU A 195 13.17 -6.31 10.49
N ILE A 196 14.33 -5.88 11.00
CA ILE A 196 14.74 -6.13 12.40
C ILE A 196 13.73 -5.50 13.38
N ALA A 197 13.37 -4.23 13.16
CA ALA A 197 12.47 -3.51 14.07
C ALA A 197 11.04 -4.06 14.03
N ARG A 198 10.57 -4.49 12.86
CA ARG A 198 9.28 -5.15 12.65
C ARG A 198 9.23 -6.49 13.39
N ALA A 199 10.23 -7.35 13.23
CA ALA A 199 10.29 -8.63 13.94
C ALA A 199 10.35 -8.44 15.47
N ALA A 200 11.08 -7.42 15.94
CA ALA A 200 11.10 -7.05 17.35
C ALA A 200 9.72 -6.55 17.84
N LEU A 201 8.99 -5.78 17.03
CA LEU A 201 7.64 -5.33 17.35
C LEU A 201 6.65 -6.50 17.42
N GLU A 202 6.72 -7.43 16.46
CA GLU A 202 5.89 -8.64 16.44
C GLU A 202 6.15 -9.50 17.68
N THR A 203 7.42 -9.68 18.06
CA THR A 203 7.80 -10.40 19.29
C THR A 203 7.24 -9.71 20.53
N LYS A 204 7.37 -8.38 20.61
CA LYS A 204 6.90 -7.54 21.72
C LYS A 204 5.38 -7.64 21.91
N TYR A 205 4.62 -7.80 20.83
CA TYR A 205 3.16 -7.84 20.82
C TYR A 205 2.58 -9.22 20.46
N SER A 206 3.33 -10.29 20.69
CA SER A 206 2.98 -11.65 20.25
C SER A 206 1.68 -12.20 20.88
N SER A 207 1.18 -11.60 21.96
CA SER A 207 -0.13 -11.89 22.55
C SER A 207 -1.28 -11.07 21.95
N GLU A 208 -0.97 -9.95 21.29
CA GLU A 208 -1.96 -9.01 20.75
C GLU A 208 -2.14 -9.13 19.23
N VAL A 209 -1.08 -9.47 18.49
CA VAL A 209 -1.10 -9.59 17.03
C VAL A 209 -1.08 -11.05 16.58
N ASN A 210 -1.71 -11.32 15.43
CA ASN A 210 -1.57 -12.60 14.74
C ASN A 210 -0.29 -12.64 13.92
N TYR A 211 0.03 -11.53 13.25
CA TYR A 211 1.26 -11.39 12.48
C TYR A 211 1.58 -9.92 12.13
N ILE A 212 2.86 -9.66 11.88
CA ILE A 212 3.36 -8.48 11.18
C ILE A 212 4.25 -8.95 10.02
N ARG A 213 3.70 -8.95 8.80
CA ARG A 213 4.37 -9.47 7.59
C ARG A 213 5.01 -8.37 6.77
N THR A 214 5.94 -8.77 5.91
CA THR A 214 6.66 -7.87 5.01
C THR A 214 6.40 -8.25 3.56
N VAL A 215 6.08 -7.27 2.71
CA VAL A 215 6.11 -7.39 1.25
C VAL A 215 7.32 -6.62 0.73
N SER A 216 8.24 -7.29 0.04
CA SER A 216 9.45 -6.64 -0.47
C SER A 216 9.21 -6.00 -1.84
N PHE A 217 9.00 -4.70 -1.87
CA PHE A 217 9.05 -3.91 -3.10
C PHE A 217 10.48 -3.81 -3.62
N TYR A 218 11.47 -3.82 -2.72
CA TYR A 218 12.88 -3.81 -3.08
C TYR A 218 13.25 -4.96 -4.02
N ASP A 219 12.94 -6.20 -3.63
CA ASP A 219 13.32 -7.36 -4.43
C ASP A 219 12.54 -7.41 -5.76
N ILE A 220 11.26 -7.00 -5.75
CA ILE A 220 10.46 -6.88 -6.98
C ILE A 220 11.11 -5.90 -7.95
N TYR A 221 11.46 -4.69 -7.50
CA TYR A 221 12.11 -3.68 -8.35
C TYR A 221 13.50 -4.11 -8.80
N LYS A 222 14.24 -4.86 -7.96
CA LYS A 222 15.56 -5.39 -8.30
C LYS A 222 15.53 -6.41 -9.43
N THR A 223 14.37 -6.99 -9.74
CA THR A 223 14.20 -7.89 -10.89
C THR A 223 13.99 -7.16 -12.23
N ILE A 224 13.77 -5.85 -12.23
CA ILE A 224 13.57 -5.04 -13.45
C ILE A 224 14.74 -5.17 -14.46
N PRO A 225 16.03 -4.99 -14.07
CA PRO A 225 17.15 -5.00 -15.02
C PRO A 225 17.54 -6.39 -15.52
N THR A 226 17.10 -7.48 -14.86
CA THR A 226 17.54 -8.86 -15.17
C THR A 226 16.67 -9.58 -16.21
N MET A 227 15.62 -8.91 -16.70
CA MET A 227 14.72 -9.28 -17.80
C MET A 227 14.72 -10.73 -18.29
N ASP A 228 13.93 -11.54 -17.58
CA ASP A 228 12.72 -12.12 -18.19
C ASP A 228 11.43 -11.38 -17.74
N LEU A 229 11.47 -10.46 -16.75
CA LEU A 229 10.24 -9.84 -16.20
C LEU A 229 9.44 -8.98 -17.20
N LYS A 230 10.08 -8.20 -18.08
CA LYS A 230 9.33 -7.44 -19.09
C LYS A 230 8.61 -8.37 -20.08
N LYS A 231 9.22 -9.51 -20.43
CA LYS A 231 8.56 -10.57 -21.20
C LYS A 231 7.47 -11.27 -20.40
N LEU A 232 7.60 -11.36 -19.07
CA LEU A 232 6.55 -11.89 -18.19
C LEU A 232 5.34 -10.98 -18.07
N LEU A 233 5.53 -9.67 -18.18
CA LEU A 233 4.46 -8.66 -18.03
C LEU A 233 4.03 -8.02 -19.36
N ASP A 234 4.49 -8.55 -20.50
CA ASP A 234 4.25 -7.97 -21.84
C ASP A 234 4.57 -6.47 -21.93
N THR A 235 5.62 -6.03 -21.23
CA THR A 235 6.18 -4.68 -21.35
C THR A 235 7.39 -4.68 -22.28
N THR A 236 7.65 -3.56 -22.94
CA THR A 236 8.80 -3.38 -23.85
C THR A 236 9.89 -2.51 -23.23
N ALA A 237 9.53 -1.65 -22.28
CA ALA A 237 10.45 -0.74 -21.62
C ALA A 237 10.09 -0.51 -20.14
N ILE A 238 11.02 0.07 -19.37
CA ILE A 238 10.75 0.43 -17.97
C ILE A 238 9.79 1.63 -17.94
N CYS A 239 10.08 2.66 -18.72
CA CYS A 239 9.24 3.86 -18.86
C CYS A 239 9.32 4.39 -20.29
N ASP A 240 8.47 5.35 -20.61
CA ASP A 240 8.57 6.12 -21.84
C ASP A 240 9.84 6.99 -21.83
N PRO A 241 10.75 6.85 -22.83
CA PRO A 241 11.96 7.67 -22.90
C PRO A 241 11.67 9.15 -23.16
N ASN A 242 10.48 9.48 -23.68
CA ASN A 242 10.04 10.84 -23.98
C ASN A 242 9.06 11.38 -22.95
N MET A 243 8.96 10.77 -21.76
CA MET A 243 8.00 11.20 -20.75
C MET A 243 8.25 12.67 -20.37
N PRO A 244 7.20 13.48 -20.25
CA PRO A 244 7.36 14.89 -19.92
C PRO A 244 7.81 15.01 -18.46
N LEU A 245 8.95 15.67 -18.25
CA LEU A 245 9.55 15.90 -16.93
C LEU A 245 9.54 17.40 -16.60
N GLY A 246 9.36 17.73 -15.33
CA GLY A 246 9.48 19.10 -14.79
C GLY A 246 8.15 19.78 -14.47
N GLU A 247 8.21 20.91 -13.78
CA GLU A 247 7.02 21.57 -13.18
C GLU A 247 5.94 22.00 -14.18
N ASN A 248 6.33 22.30 -15.43
CA ASN A 248 5.41 22.70 -16.49
C ASN A 248 4.85 21.52 -17.30
N ALA A 249 5.35 20.30 -17.06
CA ALA A 249 4.83 19.12 -17.72
C ALA A 249 3.42 18.79 -17.22
N ILE A 250 2.59 18.29 -18.13
CA ILE A 250 1.26 17.76 -17.81
C ILE A 250 1.23 16.31 -18.29
N TYR A 251 0.76 15.42 -17.42
CA TYR A 251 0.57 14.03 -17.78
C TYR A 251 -0.48 13.93 -18.87
N SER A 252 -0.12 13.30 -19.98
CA SER A 252 -1.07 12.94 -21.04
C SER A 252 -1.34 11.44 -20.95
N LYS A 253 -2.62 11.04 -20.90
CA LYS A 253 -2.99 9.64 -21.09
C LYS A 253 -2.42 9.16 -22.43
N ARG A 254 -1.87 7.95 -22.45
CA ARG A 254 -1.30 7.33 -23.65
C ARG A 254 -1.93 5.97 -23.91
N SER A 255 -2.15 5.67 -25.19
CA SER A 255 -2.68 4.38 -25.65
C SER A 255 -1.67 3.23 -25.52
N ASP A 256 -0.37 3.54 -25.45
CA ASP A 256 0.72 2.59 -25.28
C ASP A 256 1.19 2.45 -23.82
N SER A 257 0.44 2.99 -22.86
CA SER A 257 0.83 3.00 -21.44
C SER A 257 1.08 1.59 -20.87
N ASP A 258 0.40 0.59 -21.42
CA ASP A 258 0.55 -0.83 -21.06
C ASP A 258 1.86 -1.46 -21.54
N SER A 259 2.63 -0.81 -22.42
CA SER A 259 3.95 -1.27 -22.83
C SER A 259 5.04 -0.95 -21.82
N TYR A 260 4.73 -0.24 -20.73
CA TYR A 260 5.71 0.23 -19.76
C TYR A 260 5.50 -0.36 -18.36
N PHE A 261 6.61 -0.61 -17.65
CA PHE A 261 6.58 -1.00 -16.24
C PHE A 261 6.11 0.17 -15.35
N CYS A 262 6.63 1.37 -15.61
CA CYS A 262 6.26 2.63 -14.99
C CYS A 262 5.58 3.53 -16.02
N VAL A 263 4.48 4.18 -15.63
CA VAL A 263 3.70 5.07 -16.50
C VAL A 263 4.17 6.52 -16.45
N ASP A 264 4.95 6.86 -15.42
CA ASP A 264 5.66 8.12 -15.28
C ASP A 264 7.05 7.88 -14.64
N GLY A 265 7.67 8.91 -14.08
CA GLY A 265 9.01 8.85 -13.49
C GLY A 265 9.16 7.91 -12.29
N ALA A 266 8.08 7.53 -11.61
CA ALA A 266 8.14 6.75 -10.38
C ALA A 266 7.09 5.64 -10.31
N HIS A 267 5.91 5.85 -10.89
CA HIS A 267 4.76 5.03 -10.57
C HIS A 267 4.55 3.85 -11.53
N PRO A 268 4.24 2.65 -11.01
CA PRO A 268 3.97 1.47 -11.83
C PRO A 268 2.72 1.61 -12.71
N SER A 269 2.69 0.84 -13.80
CA SER A 269 1.44 0.59 -14.54
C SER A 269 0.50 -0.30 -13.74
N THR A 270 -0.78 -0.29 -14.11
CA THR A 270 -1.82 -1.06 -13.44
C THR A 270 -1.55 -2.58 -13.50
N ARG A 271 -0.89 -3.05 -14.56
CA ARG A 271 -0.42 -4.44 -14.66
C ARG A 271 0.61 -4.78 -13.59
N VAL A 272 1.55 -3.87 -13.34
CA VAL A 272 2.53 -4.04 -12.26
C VAL A 272 1.83 -3.97 -10.91
N HIS A 273 0.85 -3.07 -10.71
CA HIS A 273 0.04 -3.06 -9.49
C HIS A 273 -0.72 -4.38 -9.25
N ALA A 274 -1.22 -5.03 -10.30
CA ALA A 274 -1.85 -6.35 -10.17
C ALA A 274 -0.84 -7.44 -9.75
N LEU A 275 0.41 -7.37 -10.24
CA LEU A 275 1.50 -8.22 -9.75
C LEU A 275 1.80 -7.94 -8.26
N LEU A 276 1.95 -6.67 -7.88
CA LEU A 276 2.17 -6.28 -6.47
C LEU A 276 1.06 -6.85 -5.58
N SER A 277 -0.21 -6.67 -5.98
CA SER A 277 -1.36 -7.24 -5.28
C SER A 277 -1.28 -8.76 -5.14
N SER A 278 -0.81 -9.47 -6.17
CA SER A 278 -0.65 -10.92 -6.11
C SER A 278 0.40 -11.35 -5.08
N VAL A 279 1.48 -10.57 -4.93
CA VAL A 279 2.47 -10.77 -3.86
C VAL A 279 1.86 -10.48 -2.49
N PHE A 280 1.07 -9.43 -2.33
CA PHE A 280 0.35 -9.17 -1.08
C PHE A 280 -0.60 -10.32 -0.74
N LEU A 281 -1.41 -10.77 -1.70
CA LEU A 281 -2.37 -11.85 -1.49
C LEU A 281 -1.69 -13.15 -1.09
N GLU A 282 -0.61 -13.53 -1.78
CA GLU A 282 0.23 -14.67 -1.40
C GLU A 282 0.80 -14.48 0.00
N THR A 283 1.31 -13.26 0.30
CA THR A 283 1.82 -12.92 1.64
C THR A 283 0.77 -13.09 2.73
N LEU A 284 -0.49 -12.73 2.48
CA LEU A 284 -1.60 -12.94 3.42
C LEU A 284 -1.92 -14.43 3.61
N ARG A 285 -1.68 -15.28 2.61
CA ARG A 285 -1.96 -16.72 2.68
C ARG A 285 -0.84 -17.53 3.31
N THR A 286 0.41 -17.24 2.97
CA THR A 286 1.54 -18.14 3.25
C THR A 286 2.62 -17.55 4.15
N GLY A 287 2.52 -16.26 4.51
CA GLY A 287 3.56 -15.57 5.30
C GLY A 287 4.47 -14.74 4.41
N ASN A 288 5.64 -14.31 4.93
CA ASN A 288 6.58 -13.50 4.13
C ASN A 288 7.03 -14.29 2.89
N VAL A 289 6.81 -13.72 1.70
CA VAL A 289 7.19 -14.33 0.42
C VAL A 289 8.61 -13.92 0.06
N HIS A 290 9.46 -14.90 -0.25
CA HIS A 290 10.76 -14.64 -0.88
C HIS A 290 10.58 -14.45 -2.39
N ILE A 291 10.96 -13.29 -2.90
CA ILE A 291 10.79 -12.96 -4.32
C ILE A 291 11.89 -13.64 -5.14
N SER A 292 11.48 -14.57 -6.01
CA SER A 292 12.33 -15.19 -7.02
C SER A 292 11.67 -15.10 -8.40
N LYS A 293 12.42 -15.43 -9.46
CA LYS A 293 11.87 -15.50 -10.82
C LYS A 293 10.69 -16.47 -10.88
N GLU A 294 10.84 -17.67 -10.32
CA GLU A 294 9.84 -18.73 -10.34
C GLU A 294 8.56 -18.32 -9.60
N VAL A 295 8.71 -17.62 -8.46
CA VAL A 295 7.58 -17.08 -7.71
C VAL A 295 6.84 -16.03 -8.54
N ILE A 296 7.55 -15.10 -9.17
CA ILE A 296 6.93 -14.07 -10.00
C ILE A 296 6.25 -14.69 -11.23
N GLU A 297 6.88 -15.65 -11.89
CA GLU A 297 6.29 -16.39 -13.02
C GLU A 297 4.99 -17.10 -12.62
N LYS A 298 5.01 -17.80 -11.49
CA LYS A 298 3.82 -18.46 -10.93
C LYS A 298 2.71 -17.43 -10.67
N LEU A 299 3.01 -16.34 -9.98
CA LEU A 299 2.01 -15.31 -9.64
C LEU A 299 1.44 -14.63 -10.90
N VAL A 300 2.28 -14.35 -11.90
CA VAL A 300 1.83 -13.79 -13.19
C VAL A 300 0.83 -14.70 -13.88
N ASN A 301 1.11 -16.01 -13.92
CA ASN A 301 0.26 -16.99 -14.58
C ASN A 301 -1.02 -17.25 -13.79
N ASP A 302 -0.91 -17.54 -12.49
CA ASP A 302 -2.04 -17.92 -11.64
C ASP A 302 -3.07 -16.79 -11.48
N ASN A 303 -2.65 -15.52 -11.58
CA ASN A 303 -3.51 -14.35 -11.43
C ASN A 303 -3.79 -13.64 -12.76
N GLU A 304 -3.50 -14.31 -13.88
CA GLU A 304 -3.74 -13.84 -15.25
C GLU A 304 -3.26 -12.39 -15.50
N ILE A 305 -2.10 -12.01 -14.94
CA ILE A 305 -1.65 -10.61 -14.88
C ILE A 305 -1.49 -9.98 -16.27
N ARG A 306 -1.17 -10.77 -17.29
CA ARG A 306 -1.04 -10.30 -18.68
C ARG A 306 -2.34 -9.75 -19.27
N LYS A 307 -3.51 -10.17 -18.75
CA LYS A 307 -4.83 -9.68 -19.17
C LYS A 307 -5.19 -8.33 -18.53
N VAL A 308 -4.42 -7.87 -17.56
CA VAL A 308 -4.64 -6.58 -16.90
C VAL A 308 -3.98 -5.49 -17.72
N GLY A 309 -4.73 -4.45 -18.06
CA GLY A 309 -4.25 -3.27 -18.78
C GLY A 309 -5.11 -2.04 -18.52
N SER A 310 -4.78 -0.97 -19.22
CA SER A 310 -5.44 0.34 -19.13
C SER A 310 -6.85 0.35 -19.75
N GLU A 311 -7.07 -0.44 -20.79
CA GLU A 311 -8.35 -0.53 -21.52
C GLU A 311 -9.15 -1.82 -21.22
N ASP A 312 -8.49 -2.89 -20.82
CA ASP A 312 -9.12 -4.16 -20.40
C ASP A 312 -8.60 -4.56 -19.02
N ASN A 313 -9.50 -4.79 -18.08
CA ASN A 313 -9.14 -4.98 -16.68
C ASN A 313 -10.23 -5.74 -15.92
N ARG A 314 -9.82 -6.72 -15.09
CA ARG A 314 -10.75 -7.53 -14.29
C ARG A 314 -11.51 -6.75 -13.22
N LEU A 315 -11.05 -5.56 -12.84
CA LEU A 315 -11.77 -4.69 -11.91
C LEU A 315 -12.78 -3.78 -12.61
N TYR A 316 -12.81 -3.74 -13.94
CA TYR A 316 -13.72 -2.86 -14.66
C TYR A 316 -15.16 -3.41 -14.68
N ASN A 317 -16.09 -2.46 -14.59
CA ASN A 317 -17.49 -2.61 -14.96
C ASN A 317 -17.75 -1.88 -16.29
N GLU A 318 -18.99 -1.93 -16.77
CA GLU A 318 -19.43 -1.34 -18.04
C GLU A 318 -19.12 0.16 -18.22
N ASN A 319 -18.91 0.91 -17.13
CA ASN A 319 -18.67 2.34 -17.15
C ASN A 319 -17.30 2.77 -16.59
N SER A 320 -16.44 1.84 -16.16
CA SER A 320 -15.16 2.17 -15.50
C SER A 320 -14.27 3.09 -16.34
N LEU A 321 -14.20 2.87 -17.65
CA LEU A 321 -13.39 3.72 -18.54
C LEU A 321 -13.90 5.16 -18.63
N LYS A 322 -15.15 5.43 -18.24
CA LYS A 322 -15.79 6.77 -18.24
C LYS A 322 -15.86 7.42 -16.85
N THR A 323 -15.86 6.63 -15.78
CA THR A 323 -16.12 7.13 -14.42
C THR A 323 -14.97 6.88 -13.44
N GLY A 324 -14.10 5.92 -13.73
CA GLY A 324 -13.09 5.41 -12.80
C GLY A 324 -13.65 4.47 -11.74
N ASN A 325 -14.97 4.25 -11.68
CA ASN A 325 -15.57 3.35 -10.71
C ASN A 325 -15.18 1.91 -11.02
N LEU A 326 -14.78 1.16 -9.99
CA LEU A 326 -14.38 -0.23 -10.11
C LEU A 326 -15.41 -1.18 -9.51
N ASN A 327 -15.29 -2.47 -9.79
CA ASN A 327 -16.00 -3.52 -9.08
C ASN A 327 -15.39 -3.80 -7.69
N VAL A 328 -15.12 -2.75 -6.92
CA VAL A 328 -14.49 -2.80 -5.60
C VAL A 328 -15.22 -1.82 -4.68
N GLU A 329 -15.54 -2.23 -3.47
CA GLU A 329 -16.04 -1.29 -2.46
C GLU A 329 -14.84 -0.62 -1.79
N GLU A 330 -14.64 0.66 -2.10
CA GLU A 330 -13.52 1.46 -1.63
C GLU A 330 -13.98 2.79 -1.01
N TYR A 331 -13.16 3.30 -0.09
CA TYR A 331 -13.40 4.58 0.56
C TYR A 331 -12.08 5.35 0.65
N THR A 332 -12.04 6.52 0.00
CA THR A 332 -11.04 7.58 0.26
C THR A 332 -11.20 8.16 1.67
N ILE A 333 -10.31 9.07 2.08
CA ILE A 333 -10.44 9.77 3.37
C ILE A 333 -11.79 10.51 3.46
N GLU A 334 -12.13 11.26 2.42
CA GLU A 334 -13.37 12.04 2.36
C GLU A 334 -14.61 11.13 2.43
N THR A 335 -14.66 10.11 1.57
CA THR A 335 -15.82 9.20 1.53
C THR A 335 -15.92 8.33 2.78
N THR A 336 -14.80 8.03 3.45
CA THR A 336 -14.79 7.39 4.77
C THR A 336 -15.51 8.26 5.80
N GLN A 337 -15.19 9.56 5.87
CA GLN A 337 -15.83 10.48 6.81
C GLN A 337 -17.34 10.61 6.58
N LEU A 338 -17.77 10.58 5.31
CA LEU A 338 -19.20 10.58 4.96
C LEU A 338 -19.93 9.28 5.34
N HIS A 339 -19.22 8.15 5.44
CA HIS A 339 -19.81 6.83 5.64
C HIS A 339 -19.44 6.15 6.96
N VAL A 340 -18.94 6.90 7.96
CA VAL A 340 -18.52 6.34 9.26
C VAL A 340 -19.61 5.47 9.89
N GLY A 341 -20.87 5.95 9.93
CA GLY A 341 -21.98 5.19 10.52
C GLY A 341 -22.24 3.84 9.82
N LYS A 342 -22.11 3.81 8.49
CA LYS A 342 -22.26 2.60 7.68
C LYS A 342 -21.11 1.61 7.93
N LEU A 343 -19.87 2.10 7.97
CA LEU A 343 -18.68 1.30 8.23
C LEU A 343 -18.70 0.70 9.65
N VAL A 344 -19.07 1.50 10.65
CA VAL A 344 -19.20 1.02 12.03
C VAL A 344 -20.37 0.04 12.18
N GLY A 345 -21.54 0.38 11.65
CA GLY A 345 -22.74 -0.45 11.79
C GLY A 345 -22.58 -1.85 11.21
N ARG A 346 -21.84 -2.00 10.10
CA ARG A 346 -21.53 -3.31 9.49
C ARG A 346 -20.61 -4.19 10.34
N LYS A 347 -19.79 -3.60 11.19
CA LYS A 347 -18.87 -4.33 12.08
C LYS A 347 -19.59 -4.81 13.36
N ASP A 348 -20.48 -3.99 13.91
CA ASP A 348 -21.10 -4.27 15.21
C ASP A 348 -22.44 -5.03 15.13
N SER A 349 -23.17 -4.98 14.00
CA SER A 349 -24.37 -5.81 13.80
C SER A 349 -24.08 -7.30 13.91
N HIS A 350 -22.84 -7.70 13.61
CA HIS A 350 -22.39 -9.08 13.69
C HIS A 350 -21.96 -9.52 15.10
N ALA A 351 -21.35 -8.63 15.89
CA ALA A 351 -20.92 -8.91 17.27
C ALA A 351 -22.10 -9.28 18.20
N LEU A 352 -23.29 -8.73 17.91
CA LEU A 352 -24.53 -9.08 18.61
C LEU A 352 -25.07 -10.46 18.20
N HIS A 353 -24.91 -10.88 16.95
CA HIS A 353 -25.45 -12.15 16.46
C HIS A 353 -24.70 -13.38 17.01
N PHE A 354 -23.40 -13.24 17.27
CA PHE A 354 -22.59 -14.27 17.94
C PHE A 354 -22.92 -14.45 19.43
N LYS A 355 -23.34 -13.39 20.14
CA LYS A 355 -23.77 -13.50 21.55
C LYS A 355 -25.11 -14.21 21.73
N TRP A 356 -26.01 -14.13 20.74
CA TRP A 356 -27.31 -14.82 20.80
C TRP A 356 -27.18 -16.33 20.60
N HIS A 357 -26.24 -16.80 19.77
CA HIS A 357 -26.05 -18.23 19.52
C HIS A 357 -25.25 -18.95 20.63
N SER A 358 -24.42 -18.23 21.38
CA SER A 358 -23.70 -18.80 22.54
C SER A 358 -24.53 -18.84 23.83
N ALA A 359 -25.65 -18.10 23.89
CA ALA A 359 -26.56 -18.07 25.04
C ALA A 359 -27.70 -19.11 24.96
N SER A 360 -27.90 -19.80 23.83
CA SER A 360 -28.97 -20.79 23.64
C SER A 360 -28.58 -22.24 23.98
N GLY A 361 -27.47 -22.45 24.69
CA GLY A 361 -27.08 -23.76 25.21
C GLY A 361 -27.85 -24.15 26.47
N GLN A 362 -28.88 -24.98 26.29
CA GLN A 362 -29.51 -25.86 27.29
C GLN A 362 -30.01 -25.23 28.60
N PHE A 363 -31.28 -24.81 28.62
CA PHE A 363 -32.14 -24.94 29.79
C PHE A 363 -33.25 -25.95 29.46
N HIS A 364 -33.08 -27.20 29.90
CA HIS A 364 -34.20 -28.13 30.05
C HIS A 364 -34.77 -27.96 31.47
N PRO A 365 -36.02 -27.53 31.65
CA PRO A 365 -36.68 -27.65 32.94
C PRO A 365 -37.21 -29.08 33.06
N HIS A 366 -36.62 -29.86 33.97
CA HIS A 366 -37.26 -31.05 34.51
C HIS A 366 -38.46 -30.60 35.36
N PHE A 367 -39.67 -30.90 34.89
CA PHE A 367 -40.86 -30.89 35.74
C PHE A 367 -41.00 -32.28 36.36
N GLU A 368 -40.92 -32.34 37.69
CA GLU A 368 -41.47 -33.45 38.48
C GLU A 368 -42.99 -33.34 38.48
N HIS A 369 -43.68 -34.43 38.13
CA HIS A 369 -44.75 -35.06 38.90
C HIS A 369 -45.15 -36.41 38.30
#